data_AF-A0A9N8DXQ8-F1
#
_entry.id   AF-A0A9N8DXQ8-F1
#
_cell.length_a   1.000
_cell.length_b   1.000
_cell.length_c   1.000
_cell.angle_alpha   90.00
_cell.angle_beta   90.00
_cell.angle_gamma   90.00
#
_symmetry.space_group_name_H-M   'P 1'
#
loop_
_entity.id
_entity.type
_entity.pdbx_description
1 polymer ?
#
loop_
_entity_poly.entity_id
_entity_poly.type
_entity_poly.pdbx_seq_one_letter_code
_entity_poly.pdbx_strand_id
1 'polypeptide(L)'
;MVKQSLHEQRKQEKALLKEKQKEQKEVNIMAERVRQQRQLQEAARAQVESKAALDASRQAARLHGMARLVLTLLAVVFMAAFSFLREGRVLMKSSDATTVHDKHAAISSLLHDYTINMSALAMPNLEPFDMSKYDAIHLYHVRKAGGSTIRKYLENVAKHHGLKYSVNEGYGYRGKQHRNRTLMITMVRDPLARAESSYWFEGTVNASNPHSFRDWVEKRKDYHEFMADGRGYFVWQCASNCMTKWFSGTVPGNLTKAKHVLEHDFDLIIQQNRMDDPRYKRWISFLLDAPEVKLDHRNPSRRNHVPRLAQAGPTPEDREYLREINQEDLELMDHILPRRNDLDGYIY
;
A
#
# COMPACT_ATOMS: atom_id res chain seq x y z
N MET A 1 -90.18 12.02 -4.73
CA MET A 1 -89.31 11.20 -5.61
C MET A 1 -88.24 12.04 -6.35
N VAL A 2 -88.58 13.13 -7.06
CA VAL A 2 -87.58 13.92 -7.85
C VAL A 2 -86.39 14.46 -7.02
N LYS A 3 -86.62 14.96 -5.79
CA LYS A 3 -85.53 15.48 -4.93
C LYS A 3 -84.53 14.41 -4.46
N GLN A 4 -84.99 13.16 -4.30
CA GLN A 4 -84.11 12.05 -3.90
C GLN A 4 -83.20 11.63 -5.06
N SER A 5 -83.74 11.56 -6.29
CA SER A 5 -82.97 11.25 -7.50
C SER A 5 -81.86 12.28 -7.79
N LEU A 6 -82.15 13.58 -7.65
CA LEU A 6 -81.13 14.64 -7.83
C LEU A 6 -79.97 14.54 -6.81
N HIS A 7 -80.28 14.12 -5.58
CA HIS A 7 -79.26 13.96 -4.54
C HIS A 7 -78.32 12.79 -4.83
N GLU A 8 -78.87 11.67 -5.30
CA GLU A 8 -78.09 10.50 -5.72
C GLU A 8 -77.21 10.81 -6.92
N GLN A 9 -77.72 11.52 -7.93
CA GLN A 9 -76.93 11.96 -9.08
C GLN A 9 -75.75 12.85 -8.68
N ARG A 10 -75.98 13.83 -7.79
CA ARG A 10 -74.89 14.67 -7.25
C ARG A 10 -73.87 13.88 -6.44
N LYS A 11 -74.28 12.80 -5.76
CA LYS A 11 -73.37 11.92 -5.02
C LYS A 11 -72.51 11.12 -5.99
N GLN A 12 -73.08 10.62 -7.09
CA GLN A 12 -72.36 9.91 -8.15
C GLN A 12 -71.36 10.84 -8.87
N GLU A 13 -71.76 12.05 -9.23
CA GLU A 13 -70.86 13.05 -9.86
C GLU A 13 -69.68 13.41 -8.97
N LYS A 14 -69.92 13.60 -7.66
CA LYS A 14 -68.83 13.85 -6.69
C LYS A 14 -67.90 12.66 -6.54
N ALA A 15 -68.42 11.43 -6.60
CA ALA A 15 -67.59 10.23 -6.55
C ALA A 15 -66.70 10.12 -7.79
N LEU A 16 -67.28 10.31 -8.98
CA LEU A 16 -66.55 10.30 -10.26
C LEU A 16 -65.47 11.39 -10.32
N LEU A 17 -65.77 12.59 -9.82
CA LEU A 17 -64.78 13.67 -9.78
C LEU A 17 -63.60 13.34 -8.86
N LYS A 18 -63.85 12.72 -7.70
CA LYS A 18 -62.80 12.26 -6.78
C LYS A 18 -61.94 11.17 -7.40
N GLU A 19 -62.55 10.25 -8.15
CA GLU A 19 -61.84 9.19 -8.88
C GLU A 19 -60.93 9.78 -9.96
N LYS A 20 -61.44 10.68 -10.81
CA LYS A 20 -60.63 11.39 -11.82
C LYS A 20 -59.49 12.19 -11.21
N GLN A 21 -59.71 12.84 -10.05
CA GLN A 21 -58.64 13.55 -9.33
C GLN A 21 -57.57 12.61 -8.80
N LYS A 22 -57.96 11.40 -8.36
CA LYS A 22 -57.02 10.36 -7.92
C LYS A 22 -56.19 9.85 -9.09
N GLU A 23 -56.82 9.52 -10.22
CA GLU A 23 -56.13 9.09 -11.45
C GLU A 23 -55.14 10.16 -11.94
N GLN A 24 -55.55 11.43 -11.99
CA GLN A 24 -54.67 12.52 -12.39
C GLN A 24 -53.46 12.67 -11.45
N LYS A 25 -53.66 12.46 -10.15
CA LYS A 25 -52.56 12.48 -9.17
C LYS A 25 -51.59 11.33 -9.41
N GLU A 26 -52.09 10.13 -9.71
CA GLU A 26 -51.26 8.96 -10.03
C GLU A 26 -50.45 9.17 -11.33
N VAL A 27 -51.07 9.74 -12.37
CA VAL A 27 -50.38 10.11 -13.62
C VAL A 27 -49.26 11.12 -13.36
N ASN A 28 -49.51 12.14 -12.53
CA ASN A 28 -48.49 13.13 -12.20
C ASN A 28 -47.31 12.51 -11.42
N ILE A 29 -47.59 11.61 -10.48
CA ILE A 29 -46.54 10.87 -9.74
C ILE A 29 -45.71 10.00 -10.70
N MET A 30 -46.37 9.30 -11.63
CA MET A 30 -45.69 8.46 -12.62
C MET A 30 -44.82 9.30 -13.57
N ALA A 31 -45.32 10.44 -14.04
CA ALA A 31 -44.56 11.35 -14.88
C ALA A 31 -43.29 11.86 -14.18
N GLU A 32 -43.38 12.18 -12.88
CA GLU A 32 -42.23 12.63 -12.10
C GLU A 32 -41.19 11.52 -11.90
N ARG A 33 -41.62 10.28 -11.65
CA ARG A 33 -40.72 9.12 -11.58
C ARG A 33 -39.98 8.89 -12.90
N VAL A 34 -40.66 9.04 -14.04
CA VAL A 34 -40.03 8.90 -15.37
C VAL A 34 -38.99 10.01 -15.59
N ARG A 35 -39.26 11.25 -15.16
CA ARG A 35 -38.27 12.34 -15.22
C ARG A 35 -37.04 12.06 -14.37
N GLN A 36 -37.23 11.62 -13.12
CA GLN A 36 -36.12 11.25 -12.23
C GLN A 36 -35.29 10.11 -12.80
N GLN A 37 -35.93 9.10 -13.39
CA GLN A 37 -35.23 7.97 -14.01
C GLN A 37 -34.40 8.42 -15.23
N ARG A 38 -34.91 9.33 -16.06
CA ARG A 38 -34.15 9.92 -17.18
C ARG A 38 -32.93 10.70 -16.70
N GLN A 39 -33.09 11.53 -15.66
CA GLN A 39 -31.97 12.28 -15.07
C GLN A 39 -30.89 11.34 -14.52
N LEU A 40 -31.26 10.24 -13.86
CA LEU A 40 -30.32 9.24 -13.39
C LEU A 40 -29.59 8.53 -14.54
N GLN A 41 -30.30 8.22 -15.63
CA GLN A 41 -29.68 7.62 -16.83
C GLN A 41 -28.72 8.57 -17.53
N GLU A 42 -29.06 9.86 -17.63
CA GLU A 42 -28.18 10.89 -18.20
C GLU A 42 -26.93 11.09 -17.35
N ALA A 43 -27.08 11.17 -16.02
CA ALA A 43 -25.95 11.26 -15.09
C ALA A 43 -25.02 10.03 -15.19
N ALA A 44 -25.59 8.82 -15.29
CA ALA A 44 -24.82 7.59 -15.46
C ALA A 44 -24.04 7.58 -16.80
N ARG A 45 -24.66 8.04 -17.90
CA ARG A 45 -23.98 8.18 -19.20
C ARG A 45 -22.82 9.18 -19.14
N ALA A 46 -23.03 10.35 -18.54
CA ALA A 46 -21.99 11.36 -18.38
C ALA A 46 -20.79 10.83 -17.55
N GLN A 47 -21.05 10.03 -16.51
CA GLN A 47 -19.98 9.38 -15.75
C GLN A 47 -19.19 8.36 -16.58
N VAL A 48 -19.86 7.56 -17.41
CA VAL A 48 -19.20 6.60 -18.31
C VAL A 48 -18.33 7.32 -19.35
N GLU A 49 -18.84 8.39 -19.96
CA GLU A 49 -18.10 9.20 -20.94
C GLU A 49 -16.90 9.89 -20.31
N SER A 50 -17.05 10.48 -19.11
CA SER A 50 -15.95 11.10 -18.37
C SER A 50 -14.86 10.09 -18.02
N LYS A 51 -15.24 8.87 -17.59
CA LYS A 51 -14.29 7.80 -17.32
C LYS A 51 -13.56 7.36 -18.58
N ALA A 52 -14.26 7.19 -19.70
CA ALA A 52 -13.65 6.83 -20.98
C ALA A 52 -12.65 7.91 -21.46
N ALA A 53 -12.98 9.19 -21.31
CA ALA A 53 -12.08 10.29 -21.64
C ALA A 53 -10.82 10.31 -20.75
N LEU A 54 -10.97 10.06 -19.44
CA LEU A 54 -9.84 9.95 -18.52
C LEU A 54 -8.94 8.77 -18.88
N ASP A 55 -9.52 7.61 -19.19
CA ASP A 55 -8.78 6.41 -19.57
C ASP A 55 -8.05 6.61 -20.90
N ALA A 56 -8.66 7.29 -21.88
CA ALA A 56 -7.99 7.67 -23.14
C ALA A 56 -6.82 8.64 -22.90
N SER A 57 -6.99 9.64 -22.03
CA SER A 57 -5.92 10.56 -21.64
C SER A 57 -4.76 9.83 -20.95
N ARG A 58 -5.05 8.85 -20.10
CA ARG A 58 -4.04 8.00 -19.45
C ARG A 58 -3.30 7.13 -20.47
N GLN A 59 -4.00 6.55 -21.43
CA GLN A 59 -3.37 5.80 -22.53
C GLN A 59 -2.44 6.68 -23.37
N ALA A 60 -2.84 7.91 -23.70
CA ALA A 60 -1.99 8.85 -24.43
C ALA A 60 -0.73 9.22 -23.63
N ALA A 61 -0.89 9.49 -22.32
CA ALA A 61 0.24 9.76 -21.43
C ALA A 61 1.21 8.57 -21.33
N ARG A 62 0.69 7.34 -21.27
CA ARG A 62 1.47 6.09 -21.26
C ARG A 62 2.30 5.94 -22.55
N LEU A 63 1.70 6.16 -23.71
CA LEU A 63 2.41 6.08 -24.99
C LEU A 63 3.54 7.12 -25.08
N HIS A 64 3.29 8.34 -24.61
CA HIS A 64 4.30 9.39 -24.57
C HIS A 64 5.43 9.09 -23.58
N GLY A 65 5.09 8.54 -22.40
CA GLY A 65 6.06 8.06 -21.41
C GLY A 65 6.94 6.93 -21.96
N MET A 66 6.34 5.94 -22.64
CA MET A 66 7.11 4.86 -23.28
C MET A 66 8.00 5.37 -24.41
N ALA A 67 7.55 6.31 -25.23
CA ALA A 67 8.39 6.90 -26.28
C ALA A 67 9.64 7.59 -25.69
N ARG A 68 9.48 8.35 -24.59
CA ARG A 68 10.61 8.96 -23.87
C ARG A 68 11.55 7.92 -23.25
N LEU A 69 11.00 6.83 -22.69
CA LEU A 69 11.79 5.74 -22.13
C LEU A 69 12.64 5.07 -23.22
N VAL A 70 12.04 4.73 -24.36
CA VAL A 70 12.74 4.13 -25.51
C VAL A 70 13.83 5.05 -26.02
N LEU A 71 13.57 6.35 -26.15
CA LEU A 71 14.59 7.31 -26.58
C LEU A 71 15.77 7.38 -25.59
N THR A 72 15.47 7.40 -24.29
CA THR A 72 16.48 7.43 -23.21
C THR A 72 17.31 6.15 -23.22
N LEU A 73 16.67 4.99 -23.36
CA LEU A 73 17.34 3.68 -23.47
C LEU A 73 18.25 3.63 -24.71
N LEU A 74 17.79 4.11 -25.86
CA LEU A 74 18.59 4.18 -27.08
C LEU A 74 19.80 5.08 -26.90
N ALA A 75 19.64 6.28 -26.34
CA ALA A 75 20.74 7.20 -26.06
C ALA A 75 21.77 6.58 -25.11
N VAL A 76 21.29 5.89 -24.07
CA VAL A 76 22.12 5.15 -23.11
C VAL A 76 22.92 4.02 -23.78
N VAL A 77 22.27 3.18 -24.58
CA VAL A 77 22.92 2.09 -25.31
C VAL A 77 23.97 2.65 -26.26
N PHE A 78 23.66 3.76 -26.93
CA PHE A 78 24.58 4.45 -27.83
C PHE A 78 25.81 4.98 -27.08
N MET A 79 25.61 5.60 -25.91
CA MET A 79 26.69 6.09 -25.06
C MET A 79 27.56 4.95 -24.53
N ALA A 80 26.96 3.83 -24.10
CA ALA A 80 27.70 2.65 -23.66
C ALA A 80 28.52 2.02 -24.80
N ALA A 81 27.93 1.88 -25.98
CA ALA A 81 28.63 1.39 -27.17
C ALA A 81 29.78 2.32 -27.60
N PHE A 82 29.57 3.64 -27.52
CA PHE A 82 30.59 4.64 -27.81
C PHE A 82 31.74 4.59 -26.81
N SER A 83 31.46 4.51 -25.51
CA SER A 83 32.47 4.34 -24.46
C SER A 83 33.24 3.03 -24.65
N PHE A 84 32.56 1.93 -24.97
CA PHE A 84 33.20 0.65 -25.26
C PHE A 84 34.14 0.72 -26.47
N LEU A 85 33.73 1.39 -27.56
CA LEU A 85 34.58 1.60 -28.74
C LEU A 85 35.79 2.49 -28.42
N ARG A 86 35.61 3.50 -27.56
CA ARG A 86 36.69 4.40 -27.13
C ARG A 86 37.69 3.69 -26.23
N GLU A 87 37.24 2.96 -25.22
CA GLU A 87 38.09 2.23 -24.26
C GLU A 87 38.67 0.96 -24.86
N GLY A 88 37.95 0.26 -25.72
CA GLY A 88 38.48 -0.87 -26.50
C GLY A 88 39.69 -0.48 -27.35
N ARG A 89 39.70 0.74 -27.92
CA ARG A 89 40.88 1.30 -28.59
C ARG A 89 42.05 1.60 -27.66
N VAL A 90 41.80 1.90 -26.39
CA VAL A 90 42.84 2.18 -25.39
C VAL A 90 43.40 0.88 -24.83
N LEU A 91 42.55 -0.11 -24.55
CA LEU A 91 42.91 -1.42 -24.02
C LEU A 91 43.65 -2.32 -25.03
N MET A 92 43.40 -2.18 -26.34
CA MET A 92 44.19 -2.88 -27.37
C MET A 92 45.60 -2.29 -27.56
N LYS A 93 45.95 -1.16 -26.91
CA LYS A 93 47.30 -0.57 -26.97
C LYS A 93 48.17 -0.89 -25.76
N SER A 94 47.64 -1.45 -24.67
CA SER A 94 48.44 -1.84 -23.51
C SER A 94 48.87 -3.31 -23.63
N SER A 95 50.17 -3.57 -23.78
CA SER A 95 50.78 -4.90 -23.89
C SER A 95 50.80 -5.70 -22.59
N ASP A 96 50.27 -5.16 -21.50
CA ASP A 96 50.33 -5.81 -20.19
C ASP A 96 49.21 -6.84 -20.05
N ALA A 97 49.66 -8.10 -19.95
CA ALA A 97 48.91 -9.34 -19.84
C ALA A 97 48.12 -9.45 -18.52
N THR A 98 47.22 -8.51 -18.26
CA THR A 98 46.05 -8.80 -17.40
C THR A 98 45.11 -9.67 -18.22
N THR A 99 44.81 -10.87 -17.69
CA THR A 99 44.07 -11.89 -18.43
C THR A 99 42.74 -11.34 -18.91
N VAL A 100 42.35 -11.70 -20.13
CA VAL A 100 41.06 -11.34 -20.73
C VAL A 100 39.89 -11.64 -19.79
N HIS A 101 40.06 -12.62 -18.90
CA HIS A 101 39.08 -13.04 -17.92
C HIS A 101 38.77 -11.98 -16.85
N ASP A 102 39.78 -11.31 -16.28
CA ASP A 102 39.60 -10.28 -15.26
C ASP A 102 38.90 -9.04 -15.82
N LYS A 103 39.25 -8.67 -17.06
CA LYS A 103 38.60 -7.57 -17.80
C LYS A 103 37.14 -7.89 -18.09
N HIS A 104 36.82 -9.13 -18.48
CA HIS A 104 35.45 -9.57 -18.73
C HIS A 104 34.60 -9.58 -17.45
N ALA A 105 35.18 -9.96 -16.30
CA ALA A 105 34.49 -9.93 -15.01
C ALA A 105 34.17 -8.48 -14.58
N ALA A 106 35.12 -7.55 -14.72
CA ALA A 106 34.90 -6.14 -14.40
C ALA A 106 33.81 -5.50 -15.28
N ILE A 107 33.84 -5.76 -16.59
CA ILE A 107 32.82 -5.30 -17.54
C ILE A 107 31.46 -5.94 -17.22
N SER A 108 31.43 -7.23 -16.90
CA SER A 108 30.18 -7.92 -16.54
C SER A 108 29.57 -7.35 -15.26
N SER A 109 30.38 -7.00 -14.25
CA SER A 109 29.90 -6.33 -13.03
C SER A 109 29.34 -4.93 -13.34
N LEU A 110 30.05 -4.13 -14.14
CA LEU A 110 29.60 -2.80 -14.57
C LEU A 110 28.27 -2.88 -15.34
N LEU A 111 28.16 -3.81 -16.30
CA LEU A 111 26.93 -4.03 -17.06
C LEU A 111 25.80 -4.57 -16.18
N HIS A 112 26.10 -5.43 -15.21
CA HIS A 112 25.10 -5.93 -14.26
C HIS A 112 24.55 -4.80 -13.41
N ASP A 113 25.41 -3.98 -12.79
CA ASP A 113 25.01 -2.81 -12.03
C ASP A 113 24.23 -1.81 -12.90
N TYR A 114 24.67 -1.60 -14.13
CA TYR A 114 24.01 -0.70 -15.08
C TYR A 114 22.62 -1.19 -15.49
N THR A 115 22.47 -2.48 -15.83
CA THR A 115 21.18 -3.09 -16.21
C THR A 115 20.21 -3.09 -15.03
N ILE A 116 20.74 -3.31 -13.83
CA ILE A 116 20.01 -3.28 -12.56
C ILE A 116 19.57 -1.85 -12.19
N ASN A 117 20.34 -0.83 -12.56
CA ASN A 117 19.97 0.58 -12.38
C ASN A 117 18.96 1.02 -13.45
N MET A 118 19.12 0.61 -14.70
CA MET A 118 18.19 0.91 -15.79
C MET A 118 16.83 0.25 -15.61
N SER A 119 16.76 -0.99 -15.12
CA SER A 119 15.48 -1.66 -14.81
C SER A 119 14.73 -1.00 -13.65
N ALA A 120 15.43 -0.36 -12.70
CA ALA A 120 14.78 0.46 -11.67
C ALA A 120 14.26 1.81 -12.23
N LEU A 121 14.90 2.35 -13.27
CA LEU A 121 14.46 3.56 -13.99
C LEU A 121 13.41 3.28 -15.07
N ALA A 122 13.25 2.03 -15.49
CA ALA A 122 12.33 1.62 -16.54
C ALA A 122 10.91 1.33 -16.05
N MET A 123 10.56 1.67 -14.80
CA MET A 123 9.17 1.62 -14.35
C MET A 123 8.40 2.82 -14.93
N PRO A 124 7.53 2.62 -15.94
CA PRO A 124 6.86 3.72 -16.60
C PRO A 124 5.92 4.45 -15.63
N ASN A 125 5.95 5.79 -15.66
CA ASN A 125 5.02 6.71 -14.98
C ASN A 125 5.18 6.92 -13.47
N LEU A 126 6.28 6.53 -12.84
CA LEU A 126 6.57 6.95 -11.46
C LEU A 126 7.56 8.10 -11.46
N GLU A 127 7.06 9.31 -11.24
CA GLU A 127 7.89 10.47 -10.89
C GLU A 127 8.28 10.38 -9.41
N PRO A 128 9.51 10.81 -9.05
CA PRO A 128 9.87 10.95 -7.64
C PRO A 128 8.91 11.93 -6.96
N PHE A 129 8.73 11.78 -5.65
CA PHE A 129 7.98 12.76 -4.88
C PHE A 129 8.68 14.11 -4.98
N ASP A 130 7.91 15.14 -5.31
CA ASP A 130 8.38 16.51 -5.19
C ASP A 130 8.51 16.87 -3.70
N MET A 131 9.71 16.64 -3.16
CA MET A 131 10.00 16.77 -1.74
C MET A 131 9.78 18.20 -1.22
N SER A 132 9.82 19.21 -2.10
CA SER A 132 9.60 20.63 -1.74
C SER A 132 8.17 20.95 -1.29
N LYS A 133 7.21 20.06 -1.59
CA LYS A 133 5.81 20.18 -1.17
C LYS A 133 5.58 19.78 0.29
N TYR A 134 6.56 19.15 0.92
CA TYR A 134 6.47 18.65 2.28
C TYR A 134 7.35 19.47 3.22
N ASP A 135 6.94 19.53 4.48
CA ASP A 135 7.69 20.09 5.61
C ASP A 135 8.15 18.97 6.56
N ALA A 136 7.59 17.77 6.42
CA ALA A 136 7.86 16.63 7.27
C ALA A 136 7.68 15.28 6.56
N ILE A 137 8.38 14.26 7.06
CA ILE A 137 8.11 12.84 6.82
C ILE A 137 7.56 12.25 8.11
N HIS A 138 6.42 11.55 8.01
CA HIS A 138 5.83 10.82 9.12
C HIS A 138 5.75 9.33 8.82
N LEU A 139 6.36 8.52 9.68
CA LEU A 139 6.25 7.07 9.63
C LEU A 139 5.17 6.57 10.58
N TYR A 140 4.10 5.98 10.05
CA TYR A 140 3.21 5.12 10.82
C TYR A 140 3.77 3.69 10.84
N HIS A 141 4.37 3.30 11.96
CA HIS A 141 5.09 2.05 12.10
C HIS A 141 4.19 0.94 12.66
N VAL A 142 3.76 0.04 11.77
CA VAL A 142 3.21 -1.28 12.09
C VAL A 142 4.31 -2.12 12.74
N ARG A 143 4.16 -2.50 14.02
CA ARG A 143 5.20 -3.30 14.68
C ARG A 143 5.50 -4.58 13.95
N LYS A 144 6.78 -4.94 14.00
CA LYS A 144 7.34 -6.15 13.39
C LYS A 144 7.25 -6.18 11.87
N ALA A 145 6.95 -5.04 11.25
CA ALA A 145 7.08 -4.81 9.81
C ALA A 145 8.42 -4.18 9.41
N GLY A 146 9.48 -4.33 10.23
CA GLY A 146 10.83 -3.87 9.89
C GLY A 146 11.10 -2.38 10.18
N GLY A 147 10.29 -1.71 11.02
CA GLY A 147 10.41 -0.26 11.17
C GLY A 147 11.68 0.23 11.86
N SER A 148 12.40 -0.57 12.65
CA SER A 148 13.70 -0.13 13.21
C SER A 148 14.71 0.23 12.12
N THR A 149 14.73 -0.55 11.04
CA THR A 149 15.55 -0.31 9.86
C THR A 149 15.08 0.92 9.10
N ILE A 150 13.77 0.98 8.77
CA ILE A 150 13.25 2.07 7.94
C ILE A 150 13.31 3.41 8.67
N ARG A 151 13.20 3.41 10.01
CA ARG A 151 13.21 4.62 10.83
C ARG A 151 14.49 5.39 10.62
N LYS A 152 15.64 4.72 10.74
CA LYS A 152 16.95 5.34 10.52
C LYS A 152 17.12 5.84 9.09
N TYR A 153 16.63 5.07 8.12
CA TYR A 153 16.67 5.47 6.72
C TYR A 153 15.83 6.73 6.47
N LEU A 154 14.56 6.75 6.87
CA LEU A 154 13.66 7.89 6.66
C LEU A 154 14.09 9.13 7.45
N GLU A 155 14.71 8.95 8.62
CA GLU A 155 15.32 10.05 9.36
C GLU A 155 16.47 10.68 8.55
N ASN A 156 17.29 9.86 7.88
CA ASN A 156 18.36 10.37 7.03
C ASN A 156 17.82 11.01 5.74
N VAL A 157 16.77 10.45 5.13
CA VAL A 157 16.07 11.08 3.98
C VAL A 157 15.49 12.43 4.38
N ALA A 158 14.84 12.52 5.55
CA ALA A 158 14.33 13.79 6.05
C ALA A 158 15.45 14.82 6.25
N LYS A 159 16.59 14.41 6.83
CA LYS A 159 17.77 15.27 6.96
C LYS A 159 18.33 15.74 5.61
N HIS A 160 18.38 14.84 4.62
CA HIS A 160 18.85 15.17 3.27
C HIS A 160 18.02 16.31 2.66
N HIS A 161 16.70 16.27 2.82
CA HIS A 161 15.76 17.26 2.28
C HIS A 161 15.45 18.43 3.22
N GLY A 162 16.10 18.53 4.40
CA GLY A 162 15.81 19.56 5.40
C GLY A 162 14.41 19.47 6.03
N LEU A 163 13.79 18.28 6.02
CA LEU A 163 12.44 18.02 6.53
C LEU A 163 12.45 17.59 8.01
N LYS A 164 11.32 17.78 8.69
CA LYS A 164 11.11 17.18 10.02
C LYS A 164 10.85 15.68 9.89
N TYR A 165 11.26 14.92 10.89
CA TYR A 165 10.96 13.49 10.96
C TYR A 165 10.14 13.17 12.22
N SER A 166 9.07 12.39 12.06
CA SER A 166 8.28 11.89 13.17
C SER A 166 7.84 10.44 12.93
N VAL A 167 7.53 9.73 14.01
CA VAL A 167 7.08 8.34 13.95
C VAL A 167 5.97 8.11 14.98
N ASN A 168 4.99 7.34 14.60
CA ASN A 168 3.99 6.78 15.50
C ASN A 168 4.08 5.25 15.41
N GLU A 169 4.28 4.59 16.55
CA GLU A 169 4.36 3.13 16.64
C GLU A 169 3.39 2.62 17.68
N GLY A 170 2.60 1.62 17.30
CA GLY A 170 1.86 0.81 18.27
C GLY A 170 0.50 1.34 18.72
N TYR A 171 -0.03 2.36 18.05
CA TYR A 171 -1.36 2.88 18.31
C TYR A 171 -2.24 2.69 17.07
N GLY A 172 -3.53 2.43 17.28
CA GLY A 172 -4.52 2.47 16.21
C GLY A 172 -4.49 3.82 15.48
N TYR A 173 -4.63 3.79 14.17
CA TYR A 173 -4.58 4.96 13.31
C TYR A 173 -5.77 5.89 13.62
N ARG A 174 -5.49 7.12 14.03
CA ARG A 174 -6.51 8.13 14.42
C ARG A 174 -6.77 9.19 13.35
N GLY A 175 -6.10 9.10 12.20
CA GLY A 175 -6.25 10.07 11.10
C GLY A 175 -5.75 11.48 11.42
N LYS A 176 -5.70 12.31 10.36
CA LYS A 176 -5.60 13.79 10.30
C LYS A 176 -4.50 14.54 11.08
N GLN A 177 -3.78 13.94 12.02
CA GLN A 177 -2.86 14.67 12.90
C GLN A 177 -1.64 15.27 12.18
N HIS A 178 -1.36 14.86 10.94
CA HIS A 178 -0.16 15.29 10.21
C HIS A 178 -0.42 15.72 8.76
N ARG A 179 -1.66 15.95 8.29
CA ARG A 179 -1.90 16.00 6.83
C ARG A 179 -1.36 17.23 6.08
N ASN A 180 -1.16 18.37 6.74
CA ASN A 180 -0.67 19.54 6.01
C ASN A 180 0.82 19.38 5.74
N ARG A 181 1.17 19.25 4.44
CA ARG A 181 2.55 19.18 3.95
C ARG A 181 3.39 18.10 4.65
N THR A 182 2.84 16.93 4.96
CA THR A 182 3.62 15.79 5.48
C THR A 182 3.51 14.62 4.54
N LEU A 183 4.65 14.02 4.20
CA LEU A 183 4.73 12.77 3.46
C LEU A 183 4.44 11.62 4.44
N MET A 184 3.27 11.00 4.28
CA MET A 184 2.76 9.92 5.12
C MET A 184 3.24 8.57 4.59
N ILE A 185 4.08 7.90 5.38
CA ILE A 185 4.67 6.61 5.02
C ILE A 185 4.24 5.55 6.03
N THR A 186 3.94 4.35 5.55
CA THR A 186 3.73 3.18 6.40
C THR A 186 4.52 1.98 5.91
N MET A 187 4.65 0.97 6.77
CA MET A 187 5.20 -0.33 6.42
C MET A 187 4.19 -1.43 6.67
N VAL A 188 4.20 -2.43 5.80
CA VAL A 188 3.42 -3.66 5.94
C VAL A 188 4.34 -4.87 5.79
N ARG A 189 3.90 -6.02 6.29
CA ARG A 189 4.63 -7.29 6.21
C ARG A 189 3.63 -8.42 6.02
N ASP A 190 4.09 -9.55 5.48
CA ASP A 190 3.27 -10.77 5.47
C ASP A 190 2.69 -11.02 6.88
N PRO A 191 1.37 -11.24 7.02
CA PRO A 191 0.71 -11.29 8.32
C PRO A 191 1.25 -12.41 9.21
N LEU A 192 1.57 -13.57 8.61
CA LEU A 192 2.08 -14.74 9.30
C LEU A 192 3.52 -14.48 9.77
N ALA A 193 4.41 -14.03 8.88
CA ALA A 193 5.78 -13.70 9.22
C ALA A 193 5.87 -12.57 10.27
N ARG A 194 4.92 -11.63 10.26
CA ARG A 194 4.79 -10.59 11.29
C ARG A 194 4.38 -11.19 12.64
N ALA A 195 3.38 -12.07 12.66
CA ALA A 195 2.94 -12.76 13.88
C ALA A 195 4.07 -13.62 14.47
N GLU A 196 4.74 -14.43 13.65
CA GLU A 196 5.91 -15.22 14.07
C GLU A 196 7.03 -14.32 14.61
N SER A 197 7.33 -13.21 13.94
CA SER A 197 8.33 -12.26 14.41
C SER A 197 7.96 -11.63 15.76
N SER A 198 6.66 -11.45 16.02
CA SER A 198 6.14 -10.97 17.31
C SER A 198 6.35 -12.02 18.40
N TYR A 199 5.97 -13.27 18.13
CA TYR A 199 6.18 -14.40 19.04
C TYR A 199 7.63 -14.50 19.50
N TRP A 200 8.56 -14.60 18.54
CA TRP A 200 9.98 -14.73 18.87
C TRP A 200 10.48 -13.58 19.71
N PHE A 201 10.12 -12.35 19.34
CA PHE A 201 10.56 -11.18 20.08
C PHE A 201 10.01 -11.14 21.50
N GLU A 202 8.74 -11.46 21.68
CA GLU A 202 8.14 -11.45 23.02
C GLU A 202 8.64 -12.61 23.88
N GLY A 203 8.92 -13.77 23.28
CA GLY A 203 9.61 -14.88 23.95
C GLY A 203 11.00 -14.48 24.46
N THR A 204 11.70 -13.60 23.73
CA THR A 204 13.02 -13.09 24.17
C THR A 204 12.96 -12.01 25.25
N VAL A 205 11.90 -11.19 25.29
CA VAL A 205 11.80 -10.06 26.24
C VAL A 205 11.12 -10.46 27.54
N ASN A 206 10.26 -11.48 27.52
CA ASN A 206 9.54 -11.93 28.70
C ASN A 206 9.80 -13.42 28.95
N ALA A 207 10.71 -13.74 29.88
CA ALA A 207 11.04 -15.11 30.26
C ALA A 207 9.86 -15.90 30.87
N SER A 208 8.76 -15.21 31.21
CA SER A 208 7.51 -15.84 31.70
C SER A 208 6.49 -16.12 30.59
N ASN A 209 6.84 -15.91 29.31
CA ASN A 209 5.94 -16.19 28.20
C ASN A 209 5.66 -17.69 28.02
N PRO A 210 4.48 -18.05 27.47
CA PRO A 210 4.04 -19.44 27.38
C PRO A 210 5.02 -20.31 26.59
N HIS A 211 5.07 -21.59 26.97
CA HIS A 211 6.04 -22.56 26.46
C HIS A 211 5.85 -22.93 24.98
N SER A 212 4.66 -22.67 24.40
CA SER A 212 4.35 -23.00 23.01
C SER A 212 3.86 -21.80 22.18
N PHE A 213 4.05 -21.90 20.87
CA PHE A 213 3.54 -20.93 19.90
C PHE A 213 2.01 -20.82 19.97
N ARG A 214 1.31 -21.97 20.02
CA ARG A 214 -0.16 -22.01 20.10
C ARG A 214 -0.69 -21.25 21.31
N ASP A 215 -0.14 -21.50 22.48
CA ASP A 215 -0.54 -20.80 23.71
C ASP A 215 -0.29 -19.30 23.62
N TRP A 216 0.79 -18.88 22.95
CA TRP A 216 1.05 -17.46 22.70
C TRP A 216 -0.04 -16.85 21.81
N VAL A 217 -0.44 -17.53 20.74
CA VAL A 217 -1.51 -17.08 19.83
C VAL A 217 -2.84 -16.99 20.57
N GLU A 218 -3.24 -18.05 21.29
CA GLU A 218 -4.52 -18.09 22.01
C GLU A 218 -4.64 -16.94 23.02
N LYS A 219 -3.56 -16.64 23.76
CA LYS A 219 -3.53 -15.54 24.73
C LYS A 219 -3.56 -14.15 24.10
N ARG A 220 -3.33 -14.01 22.79
CA ARG A 220 -3.07 -12.72 22.11
C ARG A 220 -3.91 -12.50 20.85
N LYS A 221 -4.81 -13.42 20.52
CA LYS A 221 -5.76 -13.24 19.41
C LYS A 221 -6.86 -12.24 19.80
N ASP A 222 -7.27 -12.23 21.06
CA ASP A 222 -8.38 -11.41 21.56
C ASP A 222 -7.88 -10.18 22.31
N TYR A 223 -7.67 -9.09 21.56
CA TYR A 223 -7.20 -7.80 22.08
C TYR A 223 -8.16 -7.16 23.10
N HIS A 224 -9.43 -7.57 23.10
CA HIS A 224 -10.51 -6.97 23.92
C HIS A 224 -10.45 -7.32 25.39
N GLU A 225 -10.14 -8.57 25.74
CA GLU A 225 -10.14 -9.02 27.13
C GLU A 225 -9.05 -8.31 27.95
N PHE A 226 -7.96 -7.93 27.29
CA PHE A 226 -6.85 -7.27 27.96
C PHE A 226 -7.06 -5.76 28.11
N MET A 227 -7.72 -5.07 27.17
CA MET A 227 -8.04 -3.63 27.34
C MET A 227 -9.02 -3.38 28.47
N ALA A 228 -9.86 -4.37 28.83
CA ALA A 228 -10.79 -4.28 29.95
C ALA A 228 -10.09 -4.24 31.32
N ASP A 229 -8.82 -4.67 31.43
CA ASP A 229 -8.12 -4.78 32.70
C ASP A 229 -7.43 -3.47 33.16
N GLY A 230 -7.50 -2.41 32.35
CA GLY A 230 -6.92 -1.10 32.65
C GLY A 230 -5.40 -1.07 32.76
N ARG A 231 -4.71 -2.20 32.55
CA ARG A 231 -3.27 -2.39 32.72
C ARG A 231 -2.57 -2.57 31.37
N GLY A 232 -2.73 -1.58 30.51
CA GLY A 232 -1.66 -1.21 29.59
C GLY A 232 -2.11 -1.05 28.14
N TYR A 233 -2.04 0.20 27.69
CA TYR A 233 -2.13 0.68 26.31
C TYR A 233 -1.03 0.13 25.36
N PHE A 234 -0.40 -1.01 25.65
CA PHE A 234 0.92 -1.33 25.12
C PHE A 234 0.99 -2.63 24.30
N VAL A 235 0.72 -2.49 22.99
CA VAL A 235 1.43 -3.00 21.79
C VAL A 235 1.94 -4.46 21.66
N TRP A 236 1.80 -5.36 22.64
CA TRP A 236 2.33 -6.74 22.59
C TRP A 236 1.31 -7.84 22.24
N GLN A 237 0.09 -7.48 21.84
CA GLN A 237 -1.03 -8.44 21.87
C GLN A 237 -1.83 -8.45 20.59
N CYS A 238 -1.16 -8.79 19.51
CA CYS A 238 -1.74 -8.63 18.19
C CYS A 238 -1.33 -9.83 17.34
N ALA A 239 -1.78 -11.02 17.74
CA ALA A 239 -1.52 -12.26 17.00
C ALA A 239 -2.46 -12.40 15.78
N SER A 240 -3.68 -11.85 15.86
CA SER A 240 -4.71 -11.88 14.80
C SER A 240 -5.02 -10.49 14.25
N ASN A 241 -5.25 -10.41 12.93
CA ASN A 241 -5.73 -9.25 12.16
C ASN A 241 -5.13 -7.92 12.63
N CYS A 242 -3.82 -7.91 12.81
CA CYS A 242 -3.15 -6.84 13.51
C CYS A 242 -3.07 -5.55 12.69
N MET A 243 -2.72 -5.68 11.41
CA MET A 243 -2.67 -4.54 10.51
C MET A 243 -4.06 -3.95 10.32
N THR A 244 -5.08 -4.80 10.19
CA THR A 244 -6.49 -4.40 10.07
C THR A 244 -6.93 -3.61 11.31
N LYS A 245 -6.67 -4.10 12.53
CA LYS A 245 -6.95 -3.36 13.78
C LYS A 245 -6.21 -2.03 13.84
N TRP A 246 -4.94 -1.99 13.45
CA TRP A 246 -4.15 -0.75 13.47
C TRP A 246 -4.63 0.28 12.46
N PHE A 247 -4.77 -0.07 11.19
CA PHE A 247 -5.21 0.89 10.16
C PHE A 247 -6.67 1.31 10.30
N SER A 248 -7.54 0.43 10.80
CA SER A 248 -8.92 0.82 11.12
C SER A 248 -9.02 1.67 12.39
N GLY A 249 -8.04 1.57 13.30
CA GLY A 249 -8.07 2.24 14.59
C GLY A 249 -9.18 1.73 15.51
N THR A 250 -9.74 0.55 15.23
CA THR A 250 -10.84 -0.06 16.01
C THR A 250 -10.52 -1.49 16.41
N VAL A 251 -11.24 -1.96 17.43
CA VAL A 251 -11.23 -3.35 17.87
C VAL A 251 -12.71 -3.76 18.02
N PRO A 252 -13.21 -4.83 17.36
CA PRO A 252 -12.50 -5.59 16.34
C PRO A 252 -12.07 -4.70 15.17
N GLY A 253 -11.12 -5.20 14.38
CA GLY A 253 -10.67 -4.48 13.18
C GLY A 253 -11.83 -4.24 12.22
N ASN A 254 -11.71 -3.21 11.39
CA ASN A 254 -12.65 -2.97 10.30
C ASN A 254 -11.87 -2.98 8.97
N LEU A 255 -11.96 -4.09 8.23
CA LEU A 255 -11.22 -4.29 7.00
C LEU A 255 -11.51 -3.22 5.94
N THR A 256 -12.78 -2.83 5.77
CA THR A 256 -13.16 -1.79 4.80
C THR A 256 -12.49 -0.46 5.13
N LYS A 257 -12.49 -0.08 6.41
CA LYS A 257 -11.82 1.15 6.88
C LYS A 257 -10.30 1.05 6.74
N ALA A 258 -9.71 -0.11 7.06
CA ALA A 258 -8.27 -0.32 6.90
C ALA A 258 -7.82 -0.17 5.44
N LYS A 259 -8.57 -0.75 4.49
CA LYS A 259 -8.35 -0.58 3.04
C LYS A 259 -8.41 0.91 2.65
N HIS A 260 -9.49 1.59 3.04
CA HIS A 260 -9.66 3.03 2.77
C HIS A 260 -8.51 3.88 3.33
N VAL A 261 -8.09 3.64 4.56
CA VAL A 261 -6.96 4.35 5.19
C VAL A 261 -5.67 4.09 4.40
N LEU A 262 -5.37 2.85 4.02
CA LEU A 262 -4.17 2.56 3.23
C LEU A 262 -4.22 3.23 1.84
N GLU A 263 -5.38 3.29 1.19
CA GLU A 263 -5.51 3.89 -0.14
C GLU A 263 -5.45 5.43 -0.14
N HIS A 264 -5.93 6.08 0.92
CA HIS A 264 -6.17 7.52 0.91
C HIS A 264 -5.34 8.34 1.91
N ASP A 265 -4.72 7.70 2.91
CA ASP A 265 -4.05 8.39 4.00
C ASP A 265 -2.53 8.25 3.97
N PHE A 266 -1.99 7.39 3.11
CA PHE A 266 -0.56 7.15 2.96
C PHE A 266 -0.10 7.42 1.53
N ASP A 267 0.93 8.24 1.39
CA ASP A 267 1.57 8.53 0.12
C ASP A 267 2.46 7.34 -0.32
N LEU A 268 3.06 6.64 0.64
CA LEU A 268 3.92 5.49 0.39
C LEU A 268 3.68 4.33 1.37
N ILE A 269 3.41 3.15 0.83
CA ILE A 269 3.34 1.89 1.57
C ILE A 269 4.56 1.03 1.19
N ILE A 270 5.41 0.75 2.17
CA ILE A 270 6.61 -0.07 2.00
C ILE A 270 6.33 -1.51 2.46
N GLN A 271 6.67 -2.48 1.62
CA GLN A 271 6.48 -3.90 1.90
C GLN A 271 7.78 -4.51 2.42
N GLN A 272 7.81 -4.90 3.69
CA GLN A 272 9.01 -5.43 4.33
C GLN A 272 9.56 -6.66 3.61
N ASN A 273 8.68 -7.55 3.13
CA ASN A 273 9.08 -8.79 2.45
C ASN A 273 9.86 -8.55 1.15
N ARG A 274 9.77 -7.34 0.57
CA ARG A 274 10.48 -6.96 -0.67
C ARG A 274 11.82 -6.26 -0.39
N MET A 275 12.14 -5.97 0.87
CA MET A 275 13.35 -5.21 1.24
C MET A 275 14.65 -5.97 1.01
N ASP A 276 14.58 -7.28 0.81
CA ASP A 276 15.73 -8.09 0.40
C ASP A 276 16.06 -7.90 -1.09
N ASP A 277 15.12 -7.45 -1.92
CA ASP A 277 15.36 -7.13 -3.34
C ASP A 277 16.09 -5.77 -3.47
N PRO A 278 17.33 -5.73 -3.99
CA PRO A 278 18.04 -4.48 -4.23
C PRO A 278 17.30 -3.49 -5.15
N ARG A 279 16.51 -3.98 -6.10
CA ARG A 279 15.71 -3.15 -7.01
C ARG A 279 14.62 -2.42 -6.26
N TYR A 280 13.94 -3.09 -5.34
CA TYR A 280 12.91 -2.49 -4.51
C TYR A 280 13.48 -1.40 -3.59
N LYS A 281 14.67 -1.62 -3.03
CA LYS A 281 15.35 -0.60 -2.22
C LYS A 281 15.73 0.63 -3.05
N ARG A 282 16.34 0.45 -4.22
CA ARG A 282 16.67 1.56 -5.12
C ARG A 282 15.42 2.31 -5.58
N TRP A 283 14.32 1.60 -5.83
CA TRP A 283 13.04 2.22 -6.17
C TRP A 283 12.53 3.13 -5.04
N ILE A 284 12.61 2.69 -3.77
CA ILE A 284 12.26 3.54 -2.62
C ILE A 284 13.16 4.77 -2.56
N SER A 285 14.47 4.60 -2.75
CA SER A 285 15.43 5.71 -2.77
C SER A 285 15.18 6.69 -3.91
N PHE A 286 14.82 6.19 -5.10
CA PHE A 286 14.42 7.02 -6.24
C PHE A 286 13.14 7.78 -5.95
N LEU A 287 12.08 7.13 -5.46
CA LEU A 287 10.80 7.78 -5.16
C LEU A 287 10.97 8.90 -4.14
N LEU A 288 11.85 8.73 -3.15
CA LEU A 288 12.11 9.71 -2.11
C LEU A 288 13.21 10.72 -2.48
N ASP A 289 13.65 10.73 -3.75
CA ASP A 289 14.70 11.60 -4.27
C ASP A 289 15.96 11.62 -3.38
N ALA A 290 16.41 10.44 -2.95
CA ALA A 290 17.53 10.28 -2.03
C ALA A 290 18.41 9.04 -2.38
N PRO A 291 18.94 8.95 -3.62
CA PRO A 291 19.72 7.79 -4.08
C PRO A 291 21.02 7.55 -3.29
N GLU A 292 21.61 8.59 -2.72
CA GLU A 292 22.83 8.52 -1.89
C GLU A 292 22.56 8.09 -0.44
N VAL A 293 21.32 8.17 0.04
CA VAL A 293 20.95 7.66 1.36
C VAL A 293 20.84 6.14 1.30
N LYS A 294 21.77 5.45 1.95
CA LYS A 294 21.79 3.98 1.98
C LYS A 294 20.63 3.41 2.79
N LEU A 295 19.81 2.58 2.12
CA LEU A 295 18.78 1.76 2.75
C LEU A 295 19.36 0.39 3.18
N ASP A 296 20.08 0.39 4.30
CA ASP A 296 20.69 -0.83 4.84
C ASP A 296 19.68 -1.63 5.67
N HIS A 297 19.13 -2.70 5.09
CA HIS A 297 18.16 -3.55 5.81
C HIS A 297 18.78 -4.44 6.89
N ARG A 298 20.08 -4.74 6.76
CA ARG A 298 20.77 -5.63 7.69
C ARG A 298 21.14 -4.85 8.94
N ASN A 299 20.51 -5.19 10.06
CA ASN A 299 21.01 -4.80 11.37
C ASN A 299 21.97 -5.89 11.89
N PRO A 300 23.29 -5.76 11.69
CA PRO A 300 24.26 -6.79 12.07
C PRO A 300 24.30 -7.04 13.58
N SER A 301 23.88 -6.07 14.40
CA SER A 301 24.00 -6.14 15.87
C SER A 301 23.02 -7.08 16.56
N ARG A 302 22.04 -7.67 15.85
CA ARG A 302 21.02 -8.56 16.46
C ARG A 302 21.19 -10.05 16.20
N ARG A 303 22.19 -10.49 15.43
CA ARG A 303 22.38 -11.94 15.18
C ARG A 303 22.99 -12.70 16.35
N ASN A 304 23.60 -12.03 17.33
CA ASN A 304 24.53 -12.71 18.24
C ASN A 304 24.09 -12.87 19.71
N HIS A 305 22.94 -12.34 20.18
CA HIS A 305 22.74 -12.22 21.64
C HIS A 305 21.38 -12.57 22.23
N VAL A 306 20.60 -13.43 21.58
CA VAL A 306 19.59 -14.14 22.38
C VAL A 306 19.86 -15.63 22.29
N PRO A 307 20.27 -16.28 23.40
CA PRO A 307 20.14 -17.72 23.51
C PRO A 307 18.70 -18.02 23.13
N ARG A 308 18.50 -18.70 22.01
CA ARG A 308 17.23 -19.36 21.77
C ARG A 308 17.12 -20.36 22.91
N LEU A 309 16.55 -19.95 24.05
CA LEU A 309 15.78 -20.88 24.88
C LEU A 309 14.98 -21.67 23.85
N ALA A 310 15.16 -22.99 23.85
CA ALA A 310 14.74 -23.89 22.79
C ALA A 310 13.20 -23.94 22.69
N GLN A 311 12.59 -22.82 22.35
CA GLN A 311 11.20 -22.68 21.99
C GLN A 311 11.09 -23.35 20.63
N ALA A 312 10.27 -24.40 20.57
CA ALA A 312 9.86 -24.95 19.29
C ALA A 312 9.26 -23.80 18.46
N GLY A 313 9.67 -23.72 17.19
CA GLY A 313 9.02 -22.82 16.26
C GLY A 313 7.59 -23.28 15.96
N PRO A 314 6.79 -22.46 15.26
CA PRO A 314 5.43 -22.84 14.86
C PRO A 314 5.46 -24.09 13.99
N THR A 315 4.59 -25.05 14.28
CA THR A 315 4.36 -26.22 13.44
C THR A 315 3.57 -25.85 12.18
N PRO A 316 3.42 -26.74 11.18
CA PRO A 316 2.51 -26.51 10.06
C PRO A 316 1.07 -26.22 10.50
N GLU A 317 0.58 -26.93 11.51
CA GLU A 317 -0.78 -26.76 12.07
C GLU A 317 -0.92 -25.38 12.75
N ASP A 318 0.11 -24.92 13.45
CA ASP A 318 0.13 -23.57 14.03
C ASP A 318 0.05 -22.49 12.94
N ARG A 319 0.74 -22.67 11.81
CA ARG A 319 0.71 -21.72 10.70
C ARG A 319 -0.63 -21.70 9.99
N GLU A 320 -1.27 -22.84 9.84
CA GLU A 320 -2.61 -22.90 9.26
C GLU A 320 -3.63 -22.23 10.18
N TYR A 321 -3.55 -22.48 11.49
CA TYR A 321 -4.37 -21.75 12.45
C TYR A 321 -4.11 -20.24 12.43
N LEU A 322 -2.85 -19.81 12.34
CA LEU A 322 -2.54 -18.38 12.16
C LEU A 322 -3.18 -17.80 10.90
N ARG A 323 -3.18 -18.56 9.81
CA ARG A 323 -3.80 -18.14 8.54
C ARG A 323 -5.30 -17.93 8.73
N GLU A 324 -5.98 -18.87 9.37
CA GLU A 324 -7.41 -18.77 9.68
C GLU A 324 -7.73 -17.49 10.47
N ILE A 325 -7.00 -17.23 11.56
CA ILE A 325 -7.28 -16.07 12.41
C ILE A 325 -6.73 -14.74 11.86
N ASN A 326 -5.94 -14.75 10.78
CA ASN A 326 -5.40 -13.56 10.11
C ASN A 326 -6.02 -13.32 8.73
N GLN A 327 -7.21 -13.86 8.45
CA GLN A 327 -7.87 -13.71 7.15
C GLN A 327 -8.06 -12.24 6.72
N GLU A 328 -8.42 -11.34 7.63
CA GLU A 328 -8.60 -9.93 7.27
C GLU A 328 -7.27 -9.27 6.90
N ASP A 329 -6.18 -9.58 7.62
CA ASP A 329 -4.85 -9.07 7.27
C ASP A 329 -4.35 -9.65 5.95
N LEU A 330 -4.66 -10.91 5.65
CA LEU A 330 -4.36 -11.53 4.36
C LEU A 330 -5.14 -10.85 3.24
N GLU A 331 -6.44 -10.62 3.40
CA GLU A 331 -7.27 -9.90 2.43
C GLU A 331 -6.82 -8.43 2.29
N LEU A 332 -6.34 -7.80 3.37
CA LEU A 332 -5.77 -6.46 3.34
C LEU A 332 -4.46 -6.43 2.54
N MET A 333 -3.59 -7.44 2.73
CA MET A 333 -2.36 -7.60 1.95
C MET A 333 -2.69 -7.85 0.48
N ASP A 334 -3.65 -8.72 0.18
CA ASP A 334 -4.16 -8.96 -1.17
C ASP A 334 -4.92 -7.77 -1.75
N HIS A 335 -5.27 -6.75 -0.97
CA HIS A 335 -5.78 -5.50 -1.53
C HIS A 335 -4.65 -4.58 -1.99
N ILE A 336 -3.49 -4.63 -1.32
CA ILE A 336 -2.33 -3.76 -1.61
C ILE A 336 -1.26 -4.43 -2.50
N LEU A 337 -1.25 -5.76 -2.62
CA LEU A 337 -0.29 -6.56 -3.40
C LEU A 337 -0.62 -6.68 -4.91
N PRO A 338 -1.87 -6.93 -5.37
CA PRO A 338 -2.18 -7.19 -6.78
C PRO A 338 -2.17 -5.94 -7.66
N ARG A 339 -1.83 -4.78 -7.11
CA ARG A 339 -1.55 -3.57 -7.89
C ARG A 339 -0.07 -3.44 -8.30
N ARG A 340 0.82 -4.38 -7.92
CA ARG A 340 2.30 -4.20 -7.99
C ARG A 340 3.16 -5.48 -8.14
N ASN A 341 2.58 -6.62 -8.55
CA ASN A 341 3.27 -7.93 -8.51
C ASN A 341 4.09 -8.29 -9.75
N ASP A 342 4.00 -7.49 -10.79
CA ASP A 342 4.88 -7.47 -11.93
C ASP A 342 5.84 -6.30 -11.73
N LEU A 343 7.13 -6.60 -11.55
CA LEU A 343 8.16 -5.56 -11.72
C LEU A 343 8.12 -4.96 -13.14
N ASP A 344 7.44 -5.63 -14.07
CA ASP A 344 7.16 -5.22 -15.44
C ASP A 344 5.82 -4.46 -15.62
N GLY A 345 4.99 -4.35 -14.57
CA GLY A 345 3.62 -3.81 -14.64
C GLY A 345 3.35 -2.64 -13.69
N TYR A 346 4.37 -1.85 -13.37
CA TYR A 346 4.16 -0.55 -12.76
C TYR A 346 3.52 0.40 -13.78
N ILE A 347 2.19 0.38 -13.87
CA ILE A 347 1.44 1.37 -14.65
C ILE A 347 0.26 1.87 -13.81
N TYR A 348 0.45 3.00 -13.14
CA TYR A 348 -0.66 3.91 -12.88
C TYR A 348 -0.66 4.99 -13.94
#